data_AF-A0A955YCT3-F1
#
_entry.id   AF-A0A955YCT3-F1
#
_cell.length_a   1.000
_cell.length_b   1.000
_cell.length_c   1.000
_cell.angle_alpha   90.00
_cell.angle_beta   90.00
_cell.angle_gamma   90.00
#
_symmetry.space_group_name_H-M   'P 1'
#
loop_
_entity.id
_entity.type
_entity.pdbx_description
1 polymer ?
#
loop_
_entity_poly.entity_id
_entity_poly.type
_entity_poly.pdbx_seq_one_letter_code
_entity_poly.pdbx_strand_id
1 'polypeptide(L)'
;MSEEEDLEALQRRVRVLEQRLARSEAHRAELEGLRERSESMHRHVIAEMEKTQAELRRSQARALEANRSKSQFLANMSHEIRTPMNGVLGMAQLLLASGLTGEQRSLATTLFQAGETLLGLLDDVLDFSKIEAGELELEEIGFDLHDLIETVARMFCAPAQERRLELVCCVEASVPMQVSGDPKRVKQVLTNL
;
A
#
# COMPACT_ATOMS: atom_id res chain seq x y z
N MET A 1 6.87 18.41 -93.34
CA MET A 1 7.68 18.91 -92.21
C MET A 1 6.87 19.00 -90.93
N SER A 2 5.66 19.60 -90.93
CA SER A 2 4.80 19.68 -89.72
C SER A 2 4.42 18.31 -89.11
N GLU A 3 4.04 17.33 -89.92
CA GLU A 3 3.57 16.02 -89.40
C GLU A 3 4.69 15.13 -88.82
N GLU A 4 5.91 15.26 -89.31
CA GLU A 4 7.06 14.47 -88.86
C GLU A 4 7.62 15.03 -87.55
N GLU A 5 7.65 16.37 -87.42
CA GLU A 5 7.96 17.06 -86.16
C GLU A 5 6.90 16.78 -85.07
N ASP A 6 5.62 16.73 -85.44
CA ASP A 6 4.52 16.37 -84.53
C ASP A 6 4.62 14.91 -84.05
N LEU A 7 5.00 13.98 -84.94
CA LEU A 7 5.19 12.56 -84.58
C LEU A 7 6.38 12.38 -83.63
N GLU A 8 7.51 13.06 -83.87
CA GLU A 8 8.66 13.05 -82.97
C GLU A 8 8.34 13.70 -81.60
N ALA A 9 7.55 14.77 -81.59
CA ALA A 9 7.10 15.41 -80.36
C ALA A 9 6.17 14.48 -79.55
N LEU A 10 5.29 13.74 -80.24
CA LEU A 10 4.41 12.76 -79.63
C LEU A 10 5.20 11.58 -79.04
N GLN A 11 6.17 11.04 -79.78
CA GLN A 11 7.04 9.97 -79.30
C GLN A 11 7.87 10.38 -78.08
N ARG A 12 8.37 11.63 -78.05
CA ARG A 12 9.05 12.20 -76.88
C ARG A 12 8.12 12.28 -75.67
N ARG A 13 6.86 12.72 -75.85
CA ARG A 13 5.85 12.76 -74.78
C ARG A 13 5.51 11.37 -74.25
N VAL A 14 5.33 10.39 -75.13
CA VAL A 14 5.04 9.00 -74.74
C VAL A 14 6.17 8.43 -73.89
N ARG A 15 7.45 8.58 -74.30
CA ARG A 15 8.60 8.14 -73.48
C ARG A 15 8.65 8.78 -72.10
N VAL A 16 8.35 10.08 -71.99
CA VAL A 16 8.32 10.77 -70.70
C VAL A 16 7.20 10.24 -69.80
N LEU A 17 6.03 9.94 -70.38
CA LEU A 17 4.91 9.33 -69.64
C LEU A 17 5.22 7.91 -69.18
N GLU A 18 5.84 7.08 -70.03
CA GLU A 18 6.30 5.73 -69.66
C GLU A 18 7.31 5.76 -68.51
N GLN A 19 8.30 6.66 -68.56
CA GLN A 19 9.25 6.83 -67.47
C GLN A 19 8.61 7.30 -66.17
N ARG A 20 7.60 8.19 -66.25
CA ARG A 20 6.84 8.66 -65.07
C ARG A 20 5.99 7.53 -64.48
N LEU A 21 5.35 6.72 -65.33
CA LEU A 21 4.57 5.57 -64.91
C LEU A 21 5.45 4.54 -64.19
N ALA A 22 6.59 4.18 -64.78
CA ALA A 22 7.55 3.25 -64.18
C ALA A 22 8.09 3.76 -62.82
N ARG A 23 8.39 5.06 -62.70
CA ARG A 23 8.78 5.67 -61.41
C ARG A 23 7.64 5.64 -60.40
N SER A 24 6.40 5.88 -60.83
CA SER A 24 5.23 5.83 -59.95
C SER A 24 4.94 4.41 -59.45
N GLU A 25 5.11 3.40 -60.29
CA GLU A 25 4.92 1.98 -59.93
C GLU A 25 5.99 1.53 -58.93
N ALA A 26 7.26 1.87 -59.19
CA ALA A 26 8.36 1.58 -58.26
C ALA A 26 8.15 2.24 -56.90
N HIS A 27 7.70 3.50 -56.87
CA HIS A 27 7.42 4.21 -55.63
C HIS A 27 6.22 3.62 -54.86
N ARG A 28 5.17 3.16 -55.57
CA ARG A 28 4.02 2.49 -54.94
C ARG A 28 4.42 1.16 -54.30
N ALA A 29 5.23 0.35 -54.98
CA ALA A 29 5.75 -0.90 -54.43
C ALA A 29 6.63 -0.67 -53.18
N GLU A 30 7.45 0.38 -53.17
CA GLU A 30 8.25 0.76 -52.01
C GLU A 30 7.40 1.16 -50.81
N LEU A 31 6.37 2.01 -51.03
CA LEU A 31 5.43 2.43 -49.98
C LEU A 31 4.63 1.27 -49.41
N GLU A 32 4.25 0.30 -50.25
CA GLU A 32 3.54 -0.91 -49.82
C GLU A 32 4.44 -1.78 -48.93
N GLY A 33 5.69 -2.01 -49.34
CA GLY A 33 6.66 -2.72 -48.51
C GLY A 33 7.04 -1.99 -47.20
N LEU A 34 6.99 -0.66 -47.16
CA LEU A 34 7.13 0.13 -45.93
C LEU A 34 5.90 -0.03 -45.02
N ARG A 35 4.69 0.00 -45.59
CA ARG A 35 3.43 -0.19 -44.85
C ARG A 35 3.36 -1.58 -44.23
N GLU A 36 3.63 -2.63 -45.00
CA GLU A 36 3.63 -4.01 -44.50
C GLU A 36 4.64 -4.19 -43.34
N ARG A 37 5.83 -3.60 -43.46
CA ARG A 37 6.83 -3.60 -42.38
C ARG A 37 6.35 -2.85 -41.15
N SER A 38 5.74 -1.68 -41.33
CA SER A 38 5.18 -0.89 -40.22
C SER A 38 4.02 -1.62 -39.53
N GLU A 39 3.13 -2.26 -40.28
CA GLU A 39 2.02 -3.04 -39.74
C GLU A 39 2.50 -4.30 -39.02
N SER A 40 3.51 -4.98 -39.57
CA SER A 40 4.15 -6.11 -38.91
C SER A 40 4.79 -5.68 -37.58
N MET A 41 5.53 -4.57 -37.59
CA MET A 41 6.15 -4.02 -36.38
C MET A 41 5.11 -3.58 -35.34
N HIS A 42 4.04 -2.90 -35.76
CA HIS A 42 2.95 -2.53 -34.86
C HIS A 42 2.26 -3.75 -34.25
N ARG A 43 1.97 -4.79 -35.04
CA ARG A 43 1.41 -6.04 -34.51
C ARG A 43 2.34 -6.70 -33.49
N HIS A 44 3.64 -6.71 -33.76
CA HIS A 44 4.62 -7.26 -32.83
C HIS A 44 4.68 -6.48 -31.51
N VAL A 45 4.70 -5.15 -31.58
CA VAL A 45 4.69 -4.28 -30.38
C VAL A 45 3.42 -4.46 -29.57
N ILE A 46 2.24 -4.53 -30.22
CA ILE A 46 0.97 -4.76 -29.52
C ILE A 46 0.97 -6.12 -28.83
N ALA A 47 1.40 -7.18 -29.52
CA ALA A 47 1.45 -8.52 -28.94
C ALA A 47 2.40 -8.60 -27.73
N GLU A 48 3.57 -7.96 -27.82
CA GLU A 48 4.53 -7.91 -26.72
C GLU A 48 3.96 -7.11 -25.54
N MET A 49 3.32 -5.97 -25.81
CA MET A 49 2.67 -5.15 -24.79
C MET A 49 1.55 -5.91 -24.07
N GLU A 50 0.70 -6.62 -24.80
CA GLU A 50 -0.36 -7.47 -24.23
C GLU A 50 0.21 -8.57 -23.35
N LYS A 51 1.30 -9.22 -23.80
CA LYS A 51 1.99 -10.25 -23.03
C LYS A 51 2.58 -9.69 -21.74
N THR A 52 3.32 -8.58 -21.80
CA THR A 52 3.88 -7.91 -20.62
C THR A 52 2.77 -7.48 -19.66
N GLN A 53 1.66 -6.95 -20.18
CA GLN A 53 0.52 -6.54 -19.34
C GLN A 53 -0.15 -7.74 -18.66
N ALA A 54 -0.28 -8.88 -19.35
CA ALA A 54 -0.80 -10.11 -18.77
C ALA A 54 0.12 -10.67 -17.68
N GLU A 55 1.43 -10.65 -17.90
CA GLU A 55 2.44 -11.06 -16.91
C GLU A 55 2.41 -10.15 -15.68
N LEU A 56 2.32 -8.83 -15.88
CA LEU A 56 2.21 -7.86 -14.79
C LEU A 56 0.94 -8.11 -13.96
N ARG A 57 -0.22 -8.29 -14.60
CA ARG A 57 -1.49 -8.61 -13.91
C ARG A 57 -1.39 -9.91 -13.12
N ARG A 58 -0.78 -10.95 -13.68
CA ARG A 58 -0.56 -12.23 -12.97
C ARG A 58 0.37 -12.07 -11.77
N SER A 59 1.44 -11.29 -11.91
CA SER A 59 2.36 -10.98 -10.82
C SER A 59 1.66 -10.23 -9.69
N GLN A 60 0.88 -9.20 -10.05
CA GLN A 60 0.10 -8.42 -9.11
C GLN A 60 -0.94 -9.27 -8.36
N ALA A 61 -1.68 -10.14 -9.07
CA ALA A 61 -2.65 -11.03 -8.45
C ALA A 61 -2.00 -11.97 -7.43
N ARG A 62 -0.85 -12.56 -7.76
CA ARG A 62 -0.09 -13.42 -6.83
C ARG A 62 0.42 -12.66 -5.61
N ALA A 63 0.90 -11.43 -5.79
CA ALA A 63 1.34 -10.59 -4.68
C ALA A 63 0.18 -10.24 -3.73
N LEU A 64 -0.98 -9.89 -4.27
CA LEU A 64 -2.18 -9.60 -3.48
C LEU A 64 -2.67 -10.83 -2.71
N GLU A 65 -2.69 -12.00 -3.34
CA GLU A 65 -3.07 -13.26 -2.69
C GLU A 65 -2.10 -13.65 -1.56
N ALA A 66 -0.80 -13.44 -1.76
CA ALA A 66 0.21 -13.65 -0.73
C ALA A 66 0.02 -12.70 0.47
N ASN A 67 -0.26 -11.42 0.22
CA ASN A 67 -0.53 -10.44 1.29
C ASN A 67 -1.79 -10.79 2.10
N ARG A 68 -2.87 -11.22 1.44
CA ARG A 68 -4.09 -11.67 2.13
C ARG A 68 -3.84 -12.91 2.98
N SER A 69 -3.13 -13.90 2.42
CA SER A 69 -2.79 -15.14 3.16
C SER A 69 -1.92 -14.84 4.38
N LYS A 70 -0.93 -13.94 4.24
CA LYS A 70 -0.10 -13.46 5.35
C LYS A 70 -0.94 -12.79 6.44
N SER A 71 -1.86 -11.92 6.05
CA SER A 71 -2.73 -11.18 6.98
C SER A 71 -3.67 -12.10 7.74
N GLN A 72 -4.30 -13.05 7.04
CA GLN A 72 -5.16 -14.05 7.68
C GLN A 72 -4.39 -14.95 8.64
N PHE A 73 -3.18 -15.38 8.27
CA PHE A 73 -2.33 -16.18 9.13
C PHE A 73 -2.00 -15.43 10.43
N LEU A 74 -1.58 -14.16 10.31
CA LEU A 74 -1.24 -13.34 11.48
C LEU A 74 -2.47 -13.08 12.35
N ALA A 75 -3.64 -12.79 11.76
CA ALA A 75 -4.90 -12.65 12.48
C ALA A 75 -5.22 -13.88 13.34
N ASN A 76 -5.13 -15.07 12.74
CA ASN A 76 -5.38 -16.33 13.45
C ASN A 76 -4.39 -16.54 14.60
N MET A 77 -3.08 -16.34 14.34
CA MET A 77 -2.04 -16.47 15.36
C MET A 77 -2.23 -15.49 16.51
N SER A 78 -2.63 -14.25 16.23
CA SER A 78 -2.91 -13.28 17.28
C SER A 78 -4.07 -13.71 18.17
N HIS A 79 -5.15 -14.25 17.61
CA HIS A 79 -6.25 -14.81 18.41
C HIS A 79 -5.81 -16.00 19.28
N GLU A 80 -5.01 -16.90 18.72
CA GLU A 80 -4.46 -18.07 19.42
C GLU A 80 -3.46 -17.70 20.52
N ILE A 81 -2.73 -16.58 20.38
CA ILE A 81 -1.80 -16.09 21.41
C ILE A 81 -2.54 -15.23 22.45
N ARG A 82 -3.52 -14.40 22.03
CA ARG A 82 -4.27 -13.51 22.93
C ARG A 82 -5.00 -14.28 24.02
N THR A 83 -5.60 -15.42 23.67
CA THR A 83 -6.37 -16.24 24.62
C THR A 83 -5.53 -16.73 25.81
N PRO A 84 -4.40 -17.44 25.62
CA PRO A 84 -3.54 -17.83 26.73
C PRO A 84 -2.90 -16.63 27.42
N MET A 85 -2.53 -15.56 26.69
CA MET A 85 -1.94 -14.36 27.29
C MET A 85 -2.91 -13.63 28.23
N ASN A 86 -4.18 -13.49 27.85
CA ASN A 86 -5.20 -12.92 28.73
C ASN A 86 -5.41 -13.78 29.98
N GLY A 87 -5.26 -15.11 29.87
CA GLY A 87 -5.25 -16.01 31.02
C GLY A 87 -4.06 -15.74 31.96
N VAL A 88 -2.84 -15.61 31.42
CA VAL A 88 -1.63 -15.28 32.19
C VAL A 88 -1.75 -13.91 32.86
N LEU A 89 -2.24 -12.88 32.15
CA LEU A 89 -2.45 -11.55 32.70
C LEU A 89 -3.51 -11.54 33.81
N GLY A 90 -4.61 -12.28 33.63
CA GLY A 90 -5.62 -12.45 34.66
C GLY A 90 -5.06 -13.12 35.93
N MET A 91 -4.25 -14.17 35.77
CA MET A 91 -3.56 -14.80 36.90
C MET A 91 -2.56 -13.86 37.59
N ALA A 92 -1.81 -13.07 36.81
CA ALA A 92 -0.89 -12.08 37.34
C ALA A 92 -1.62 -10.98 38.14
N GLN A 93 -2.78 -10.53 37.67
CA GLN A 93 -3.63 -9.59 38.42
C GLN A 93 -4.14 -10.19 39.74
N LEU A 94 -4.59 -11.44 39.73
CA LEU A 94 -5.02 -12.13 40.95
C LEU A 94 -3.86 -12.28 41.95
N LEU A 95 -2.65 -12.59 41.46
CA LEU A 95 -1.44 -12.62 42.29
C LEU A 95 -1.14 -11.23 42.89
N LEU A 96 -1.19 -10.16 42.09
CA LEU A 96 -0.95 -8.80 42.56
C LEU A 96 -1.96 -8.31 43.61
N ALA A 97 -3.20 -8.81 43.52
CA ALA A 97 -4.27 -8.57 44.49
C ALA A 97 -4.14 -9.42 45.77
N SER A 98 -3.21 -10.38 45.82
CA SER A 98 -2.95 -11.23 46.98
C SER A 98 -1.89 -10.62 47.93
N GLY A 99 -1.65 -11.30 49.06
CA GLY A 99 -0.68 -10.90 50.09
C GLY A 99 0.77 -11.17 49.71
N LEU A 100 1.24 -10.65 48.56
CA LEU A 100 2.63 -10.80 48.11
C LEU A 100 3.62 -10.01 48.97
N THR A 101 4.82 -10.56 49.16
CA THR A 101 5.97 -9.79 49.68
C THR A 101 6.41 -8.72 48.67
N GLY A 102 7.20 -7.74 49.10
CA GLY A 102 7.65 -6.65 48.22
C GLY A 102 8.39 -7.14 46.97
N GLU A 103 9.27 -8.14 47.12
CA GLU A 103 10.00 -8.75 46.00
C GLU A 103 9.09 -9.52 45.06
N GLN A 104 8.17 -10.32 45.59
CA GLN A 104 7.16 -11.05 44.80
C GLN A 104 6.23 -10.10 44.04
N ARG A 105 5.83 -8.99 44.66
CA ARG A 105 5.02 -7.94 44.01
C ARG A 105 5.79 -7.32 42.84
N SER A 106 7.07 -6.99 43.02
CA SER A 106 7.91 -6.46 41.94
C SER A 106 7.99 -7.42 40.74
N LEU A 107 8.24 -8.71 41.01
CA LEU A 107 8.27 -9.75 39.98
C LEU A 107 6.91 -9.90 39.26
N ALA A 108 5.80 -9.95 40.01
CA ALA A 108 4.47 -10.06 39.44
C ALA A 108 4.07 -8.84 38.61
N THR A 109 4.43 -7.62 39.04
CA THR A 109 4.22 -6.39 38.26
C THR A 109 5.01 -6.43 36.96
N THR A 110 6.27 -6.87 37.01
CA THR A 110 7.13 -6.96 35.82
C THR A 110 6.57 -7.97 34.82
N LEU A 111 6.11 -9.13 35.30
CA LEU A 111 5.47 -10.15 34.47
C LEU A 111 4.18 -9.63 33.81
N PHE A 112 3.35 -8.89 34.56
CA PHE A 112 2.14 -8.29 34.03
C PHE A 112 2.44 -7.27 32.92
N GLN A 113 3.36 -6.33 33.18
CA GLN A 113 3.79 -5.31 32.21
C GLN A 113 4.40 -5.93 30.95
N ALA A 114 5.19 -7.00 31.09
CA ALA A 114 5.75 -7.72 29.95
C ALA A 114 4.66 -8.36 29.08
N GLY A 115 3.61 -8.91 29.70
CA GLY A 115 2.48 -9.47 28.98
C GLY A 115 1.64 -8.41 28.24
N GLU A 116 1.41 -7.25 28.85
CA GLU A 116 0.76 -6.12 28.18
C GLU A 116 1.59 -5.61 26.99
N THR A 117 2.90 -5.50 27.18
CA THR A 117 3.83 -5.09 26.10
C THR A 117 3.77 -6.07 24.94
N LEU A 118 3.77 -7.39 25.21
CA LEU A 118 3.69 -8.41 24.17
C LEU A 118 2.36 -8.35 23.39
N LEU A 119 1.24 -8.14 24.08
CA LEU A 119 -0.06 -7.96 23.43
C LEU A 119 -0.09 -6.69 22.56
N GLY A 120 0.52 -5.60 23.02
CA GLY A 120 0.68 -4.38 22.22
C GLY A 120 1.46 -4.63 20.93
N LEU A 121 2.62 -5.30 21.03
CA LEU A 121 3.43 -5.66 19.85
C LEU A 121 2.68 -6.58 18.87
N LEU A 122 1.86 -7.50 19.37
CA LEU A 122 1.02 -8.36 18.53
C LEU A 122 -0.04 -7.55 17.78
N ASP A 123 -0.70 -6.61 18.46
CA ASP A 123 -1.65 -5.70 17.86
C ASP A 123 -0.97 -4.83 16.77
N ASP A 124 0.23 -4.29 17.02
CA ASP A 124 0.98 -3.51 16.03
C ASP A 124 1.33 -4.32 14.77
N VAL A 125 1.76 -5.57 14.92
CA VAL A 125 2.07 -6.47 13.78
C VAL A 125 0.83 -6.82 12.97
N LEU A 126 -0.30 -7.05 13.66
CA LEU A 126 -1.58 -7.27 12.98
C LEU A 126 -2.00 -6.05 12.17
N ASP A 127 -1.90 -4.86 12.77
CA ASP A 127 -2.34 -3.62 12.16
C ASP A 127 -1.50 -3.30 10.93
N PHE A 128 -0.18 -3.49 11.01
CA PHE A 128 0.70 -3.40 9.86
C PHE A 128 0.29 -4.36 8.73
N SER A 129 -0.07 -5.59 9.07
CA SER A 129 -0.48 -6.60 8.08
C SER A 129 -1.80 -6.24 7.40
N LYS A 130 -2.78 -5.75 8.17
CA LYS A 130 -4.06 -5.25 7.62
C LYS A 130 -3.85 -4.06 6.69
N ILE A 131 -2.93 -3.16 7.01
CA ILE A 131 -2.57 -2.03 6.14
C ILE A 131 -1.95 -2.53 4.82
N GLU A 132 -1.00 -3.47 4.88
CA GLU A 132 -0.36 -4.05 3.68
C GLU A 132 -1.36 -4.79 2.75
N ALA A 133 -2.42 -5.36 3.33
CA ALA A 133 -3.50 -6.02 2.58
C ALA A 133 -4.60 -5.06 2.11
N GLY A 134 -4.61 -3.80 2.57
CA GLY A 134 -5.70 -2.86 2.32
C GLY A 134 -7.00 -3.20 3.06
N GLU A 135 -6.90 -3.94 4.16
CA GLU A 135 -8.02 -4.45 4.99
C GLU A 135 -8.18 -3.66 6.30
N LEU A 136 -7.45 -2.56 6.48
CA LEU A 136 -7.62 -1.71 7.65
C LEU A 136 -8.92 -0.91 7.52
N GLU A 137 -9.91 -1.28 8.32
CA GLU A 137 -11.13 -0.49 8.52
C GLU A 137 -10.97 0.38 9.77
N LEU A 138 -11.31 1.66 9.64
CA LEU A 138 -11.38 2.59 10.75
C LEU A 138 -12.79 2.58 11.31
N GLU A 139 -12.90 2.54 12.63
CA GLU A 139 -14.19 2.76 13.29
C GLU A 139 -14.59 4.24 13.23
N GLU A 140 -15.88 4.51 13.11
CA GLU A 140 -16.44 5.87 13.19
C GLU A 140 -17.43 5.92 14.36
N ILE A 141 -16.89 6.15 15.56
CA ILE A 141 -17.67 6.23 16.80
C ILE A 141 -17.44 7.58 17.49
N GLY A 142 -18.42 8.03 18.27
CA GLY A 142 -18.27 9.23 19.10
C GLY A 142 -17.42 8.94 20.33
N PHE A 143 -16.41 9.76 20.61
CA PHE A 143 -15.58 9.63 21.81
C PHE A 143 -15.12 10.99 22.35
N ASP A 144 -14.74 10.99 23.64
CA ASP A 144 -14.14 12.16 24.29
C ASP A 144 -12.64 12.25 23.98
N LEU A 145 -12.26 13.23 23.17
CA LEU A 145 -10.88 13.45 22.76
C LEU A 145 -10.01 13.96 23.93
N HIS A 146 -10.57 14.75 24.83
CA HIS A 146 -9.81 15.32 25.96
C HIS A 146 -9.42 14.21 26.95
N ASP A 147 -10.37 13.34 27.31
CA ASP A 147 -10.09 12.19 28.18
C ASP A 147 -9.10 11.21 27.54
N LEU A 148 -9.19 11.01 26.22
CA LEU A 148 -8.25 10.18 25.48
C LEU A 148 -6.82 10.75 25.52
N ILE A 149 -6.65 12.06 25.28
CA ILE A 149 -5.35 12.74 25.36
C ILE A 149 -4.80 12.67 26.80
N GLU A 150 -5.63 12.95 27.81
CA GLU A 150 -5.20 12.89 29.21
C GLU A 150 -4.79 11.48 29.64
N THR A 151 -5.49 10.47 29.13
CA THR A 151 -5.15 9.06 29.35
C THR A 151 -3.80 8.71 28.74
N VAL A 152 -3.51 9.16 27.51
CA VAL A 152 -2.18 8.97 26.90
C VAL A 152 -1.12 9.70 27.72
N ALA A 153 -1.32 10.96 28.07
CA ALA A 153 -0.35 11.73 28.86
C ALA A 153 -0.01 11.04 30.20
N ARG A 154 -1.03 10.51 30.90
CA ARG A 154 -0.84 9.76 32.17
C ARG A 154 0.04 8.52 32.01
N MET A 155 -0.04 7.82 30.87
CA MET A 155 0.82 6.65 30.61
C MET A 155 2.31 7.00 30.59
N PHE A 156 2.66 8.24 30.21
CA PHE A 156 4.05 8.69 30.12
C PHE A 156 4.55 9.43 31.37
N CYS A 157 3.68 9.75 32.35
CA CYS A 157 4.10 10.45 33.56
C CYS A 157 5.21 9.73 34.33
N ALA A 158 5.05 8.42 34.60
CA ALA A 158 6.06 7.64 35.32
C ALA A 158 7.37 7.49 34.52
N PRO A 159 7.35 7.07 33.24
CA PRO A 159 8.56 7.04 32.40
C PRO A 159 9.28 8.39 32.28
N ALA A 160 8.53 9.49 32.15
CA ALA A 160 9.09 10.84 32.10
C ALA A 160 9.76 11.21 33.43
N GLN A 161 9.11 10.93 34.56
CA GLN A 161 9.66 11.21 35.89
C GLN A 161 10.93 10.41 36.18
N GLU A 162 10.98 9.13 35.80
CA GLU A 162 12.19 8.29 35.90
C GLU A 162 13.35 8.89 35.10
N ARG A 163 13.05 9.49 33.95
CA ARG A 163 14.02 10.18 33.09
C ARG A 163 14.24 11.64 33.45
N ARG A 164 13.59 12.14 34.51
CA ARG A 164 13.60 13.55 34.95
C ARG A 164 13.19 14.53 33.85
N LEU A 165 12.23 14.13 33.02
CA LEU A 165 11.63 14.95 31.98
C LEU A 165 10.33 15.56 32.49
N GLU A 166 10.10 16.82 32.15
CA GLU A 166 8.82 17.49 32.37
C GLU A 166 7.89 17.18 31.18
N LEU A 167 6.74 16.59 31.47
CA LEU A 167 5.70 16.30 30.49
C LEU A 167 4.53 17.27 30.71
N VAL A 168 4.31 18.17 29.76
CA VAL A 168 3.20 19.13 29.79
C VAL A 168 2.17 18.73 28.74
N CYS A 169 0.93 18.50 29.16
CA CYS A 169 -0.19 18.24 28.28
C CYS A 169 -1.14 19.45 28.31
N CYS A 170 -1.31 20.12 27.17
CA CYS A 170 -2.23 21.25 27.03
C CYS A 170 -3.19 20.99 25.87
N VAL A 171 -4.50 21.01 26.16
CA VAL A 171 -5.56 20.95 25.14
C VAL A 171 -6.26 22.30 25.14
N GLU A 172 -6.28 22.96 23.97
CA GLU A 172 -6.91 24.28 23.84
C GLU A 172 -8.44 24.17 23.92
N ALA A 173 -9.12 25.16 24.50
CA ALA A 173 -10.59 25.17 24.62
C ALA A 173 -11.33 25.18 23.26
N SER A 174 -10.63 25.55 22.18
CA SER A 174 -11.14 25.49 20.81
C SER A 174 -11.26 24.05 20.28
N VAL A 175 -10.55 23.09 20.88
CA VAL A 175 -10.57 21.68 20.49
C VAL A 175 -11.87 21.02 21.00
N PRO A 176 -12.70 20.45 20.12
CA PRO A 176 -13.94 19.79 20.52
C PRO A 176 -13.67 18.66 21.52
N MET A 177 -14.47 18.60 22.59
CA MET A 177 -14.42 17.45 23.53
C MET A 177 -14.90 16.18 22.86
N GLN A 178 -15.99 16.25 22.09
CA GLN A 178 -16.56 15.10 21.40
C GLN A 178 -16.18 15.14 19.92
N VAL A 179 -15.57 14.06 19.44
CA VAL A 179 -15.21 13.87 18.03
C VAL A 179 -15.69 12.50 17.55
N SER A 180 -15.77 12.32 16.24
CA SER A 180 -16.10 11.03 15.63
C SER A 180 -14.87 10.44 14.93
N GLY A 181 -14.60 9.15 15.15
CA GLY A 181 -13.50 8.43 14.54
C GLY A 181 -13.12 7.20 15.35
N ASP A 182 -11.89 6.72 15.17
CA ASP A 182 -11.37 5.53 15.82
C ASP A 182 -10.47 5.92 17.02
N PRO A 183 -10.98 5.86 18.27
CA PRO A 183 -10.20 6.22 19.45
C PRO A 183 -8.98 5.32 19.65
N LYS A 184 -9.04 4.04 19.27
CA LYS A 184 -7.89 3.13 19.40
C LYS A 184 -6.73 3.63 18.54
N ARG A 185 -7.02 4.06 17.31
CA ARG A 185 -6.02 4.57 16.37
C ARG A 185 -5.47 5.92 16.79
N VAL A 186 -6.33 6.84 17.23
CA VAL A 186 -5.88 8.15 17.74
C VAL A 186 -4.97 7.96 18.95
N LYS A 187 -5.35 7.09 19.90
CA LYS A 187 -4.51 6.73 21.04
C LYS A 187 -3.15 6.20 20.59
N GLN A 188 -3.12 5.29 19.61
CA GLN A 188 -1.89 4.70 19.08
C GLN A 188 -0.98 5.76 18.45
N VAL A 189 -1.54 6.66 17.63
CA VAL A 189 -0.79 7.78 17.05
C VAL A 189 -0.18 8.64 18.15
N LEU A 190 -0.98 9.07 19.13
CA LEU A 190 -0.48 9.91 20.22
C LEU A 190 0.56 9.21 21.10
N THR A 191 0.45 7.89 21.28
CA THR A 191 1.42 7.09 22.05
C THR A 191 2.76 6.97 21.32
N ASN A 192 2.77 7.04 19.99
CA ASN A 192 3.97 6.87 19.18
C ASN A 192 4.74 8.17 18.88
N LEU A 193 4.16 9.34 19.21
CA LEU A 193 4.81 10.66 19.06
C LEU A 193 5.78 10.94 20.22
#